data_AF-A0A097PM48-F1
#
_entry.id   AF-A0A097PM48-F1
#
_cell.length_a   1.000
_cell.length_b   1.000
_cell.length_c   1.000
_cell.angle_alpha   90.00
_cell.angle_beta   90.00
_cell.angle_gamma   90.00
#
_symmetry.space_group_name_H-M   'P 1'
#
loop_
_entity.id
_entity.type
_entity.pdbx_description
1 polymer ?
#
loop_
_entity_poly.entity_id
_entity_poly.type
_entity_poly.pdbx_seq_one_letter_code
_entity_poly.pdbx_strand_id
1 'polypeptide(L)'
;GIVGLKTTYGRTDMEGSLCDCGTVEVVAPLAATVEDIMLVYAAMTGSSPADRICLNPLPCLRSLRSLRLGKYSEWFNDVYSTDISSKCEDALNLLEIVLPELQEMRSSHLVSIGSEELTRDTRTNLALFQSFTAAEYVAAQRLRRRMYYHMEAFKKVDVIVTPTGMTAPMIPPSSL
;
A
#
# COMPACT_ATOMS: atom_id res chain seq x y z
N GLY A 1 4.65 -18.71 -1.26
CA GLY A 1 3.87 -17.47 -1.44
C GLY A 1 2.65 -17.58 -0.56
N ILE A 2 2.53 -16.68 0.41
CA ILE A 2 1.39 -16.61 1.33
C ILE A 2 0.48 -15.45 0.91
N VAL A 3 -0.68 -15.32 1.54
CA VAL A 3 -1.61 -14.20 1.32
C VAL A 3 -1.35 -13.12 2.35
N GLY A 4 -1.36 -11.86 1.92
CA GLY A 4 -1.35 -10.70 2.80
C GLY A 4 -2.48 -9.74 2.46
N LEU A 5 -3.09 -9.16 3.49
CA LEU A 5 -4.11 -8.13 3.36
C LEU A 5 -3.57 -6.82 3.91
N LYS A 6 -3.50 -5.76 3.11
CA LYS A 6 -3.29 -4.39 3.61
C LYS A 6 -4.65 -3.72 3.70
N THR A 7 -5.11 -3.39 4.90
CA THR A 7 -6.43 -2.77 5.11
C THR A 7 -6.43 -1.29 4.73
N THR A 8 -7.62 -0.70 4.58
CA THR A 8 -7.75 0.75 4.55
C THR A 8 -7.13 1.36 5.80
N TYR A 9 -6.44 2.51 5.66
CA TYR A 9 -5.88 3.25 6.79
C TYR A 9 -6.95 3.54 7.85
N GLY A 10 -6.59 3.34 9.13
CA GLY A 10 -7.49 3.48 10.28
C GLY A 10 -8.59 2.42 10.40
N ARG A 11 -8.62 1.36 9.57
CA ARG A 11 -9.63 0.29 9.65
C ARG A 11 -9.45 -0.63 10.86
N THR A 12 -8.20 -0.84 11.25
CA THR A 12 -7.78 -1.67 12.38
C THR A 12 -7.14 -0.75 13.40
N ASP A 13 -7.52 -0.88 14.66
CA ASP A 13 -6.87 -0.16 15.75
C ASP A 13 -5.39 -0.56 15.83
N MET A 14 -4.52 0.44 15.92
CA MET A 14 -3.07 0.25 15.99
C MET A 14 -2.51 0.59 17.37
N GLU A 15 -3.36 0.92 18.36
CA GLU A 15 -2.96 1.24 19.72
C GLU A 15 -2.01 0.17 20.29
N GLY A 16 -0.85 0.60 20.78
CA GLY A 16 0.18 -0.27 21.34
C GLY A 16 1.16 -0.86 20.32
N SER A 17 1.03 -0.55 19.03
CA SER A 17 2.08 -0.81 18.04
C SER A 17 3.15 0.29 18.05
N LEU A 18 4.33 0.00 17.51
CA LEU A 18 5.41 1.01 17.40
C LEU A 18 5.09 2.14 16.40
N CYS A 19 4.10 1.94 15.53
CA CYS A 19 3.77 2.82 14.42
C CYS A 19 2.34 3.39 14.55
N ASP A 20 1.83 3.52 15.76
CA ASP A 20 0.43 3.86 16.05
C ASP A 20 0.03 5.31 15.71
N CYS A 21 1.00 6.19 15.49
CA CYS A 21 0.79 7.61 15.19
C CYS A 21 1.15 8.02 13.75
N GLY A 22 1.63 7.08 12.93
CA GLY A 22 2.00 7.34 11.54
C GLY A 22 0.79 7.46 10.62
N THR A 23 1.01 7.98 9.41
CA THR A 23 -0.06 8.32 8.46
C THR A 23 -0.19 7.34 7.29
N VAL A 24 0.65 6.31 7.19
CA VAL A 24 0.68 5.38 6.04
C VAL A 24 0.56 3.90 6.45
N GLU A 25 0.85 3.61 7.70
CA GLU A 25 0.96 2.31 8.34
C GLU A 25 -0.42 1.71 8.62
N VAL A 26 -0.47 0.38 8.62
CA VAL A 26 -1.62 -0.40 9.09
C VAL A 26 -1.11 -1.68 9.73
N VAL A 27 -1.82 -2.15 10.76
CA VAL A 27 -1.66 -3.52 11.28
C VAL A 27 -2.63 -4.43 10.54
N ALA A 28 -2.10 -5.46 9.89
CA ALA A 28 -2.92 -6.32 9.04
C ALA A 28 -2.32 -7.74 8.87
N PRO A 29 -3.15 -8.76 8.56
CA PRO A 29 -2.74 -10.16 8.67
C PRO A 29 -1.99 -10.71 7.45
N LEU A 30 -1.17 -11.73 7.73
CA LEU A 30 -0.57 -12.65 6.77
C LEU A 30 -1.07 -14.07 7.09
N ALA A 31 -1.48 -14.85 6.09
CA ALA A 31 -1.93 -16.23 6.29
C ALA A 31 -1.71 -17.11 5.06
N ALA A 32 -1.85 -18.42 5.21
CA ALA A 32 -1.63 -19.38 4.13
C ALA A 32 -2.71 -19.29 3.03
N THR A 33 -3.95 -18.95 3.40
CA THR A 33 -5.09 -18.89 2.47
C THR A 33 -5.88 -17.59 2.61
N VAL A 34 -6.71 -17.30 1.60
CA VAL A 34 -7.64 -16.15 1.63
C VAL A 34 -8.70 -16.32 2.73
N GLU A 35 -9.17 -17.55 2.96
CA GLU A 35 -10.15 -17.84 4.01
C GLU A 35 -9.58 -17.53 5.40
N ASP A 36 -8.34 -17.95 5.67
CA ASP A 36 -7.66 -17.64 6.93
C ASP A 36 -7.49 -16.12 7.11
N ILE A 37 -7.13 -15.40 6.05
CA ILE A 37 -7.07 -13.93 6.07
C ILE A 37 -8.42 -13.33 6.46
N MET A 38 -9.53 -13.83 5.92
CA MET A 38 -10.87 -13.31 6.22
C MET A 38 -11.25 -13.53 7.68
N LEU A 39 -10.91 -14.69 8.25
CA LEU A 39 -11.16 -15.00 9.66
C LEU A 39 -10.36 -14.08 10.59
N VAL A 40 -9.05 -13.94 10.33
CA VAL A 40 -8.19 -13.07 11.14
C VAL A 40 -8.59 -11.61 11.00
N TYR A 41 -8.89 -11.14 9.78
CA TYR A 41 -9.39 -9.78 9.55
C TYR A 41 -10.69 -9.51 10.30
N ALA A 42 -11.64 -10.46 10.30
CA ALA A 42 -12.89 -10.31 11.03
C ALA A 42 -12.68 -10.21 12.55
N ALA A 43 -11.67 -10.89 13.09
CA ALA A 43 -11.31 -10.79 14.51
C ALA A 43 -10.59 -9.47 14.87
N MET A 44 -9.81 -8.92 13.93
CA MET A 44 -9.05 -7.66 14.12
C MET A 44 -9.86 -6.40 13.82
N THR A 45 -10.95 -6.50 13.04
CA THR A 45 -11.64 -5.31 12.51
C THR A 45 -12.23 -4.45 13.63
N GLY A 46 -11.99 -3.14 13.52
CA GLY A 46 -12.44 -2.18 14.52
C GLY A 46 -11.48 -1.01 14.58
N SER A 47 -11.94 0.16 14.14
CA SER A 47 -11.17 1.40 14.24
C SER A 47 -11.14 1.92 15.68
N SER A 48 -10.04 2.59 16.05
CA SER A 48 -9.92 3.33 17.31
C SER A 48 -11.03 4.40 17.44
N PRO A 49 -11.41 4.86 18.64
CA PRO A 49 -12.39 5.93 18.80
C PRO A 49 -12.02 7.21 18.05
N ALA A 50 -10.73 7.57 18.01
CA ALA A 50 -10.22 8.74 17.28
C ALA A 50 -10.42 8.58 15.77
N ASP A 51 -10.05 7.43 15.20
CA ASP A 51 -10.17 7.16 13.76
C ASP A 51 -11.63 7.06 13.31
N ARG A 52 -12.53 6.52 14.14
CA ARG A 52 -13.96 6.46 13.81
C ARG A 52 -14.54 7.84 13.57
N ILE A 53 -14.15 8.82 14.39
CA ILE A 53 -14.63 10.21 14.29
C ILE A 53 -13.98 10.90 13.10
N CYS A 54 -12.68 10.74 12.91
CA CYS A 54 -11.91 11.46 11.90
C CYS A 54 -12.08 10.90 10.48
N LEU A 55 -12.19 9.57 10.33
CA LEU A 55 -12.17 8.88 9.04
C LEU A 55 -13.54 8.33 8.60
N ASN A 56 -14.50 8.20 9.53
CA ASN A 56 -15.85 7.69 9.30
C ASN A 56 -15.89 6.44 8.38
N PRO A 57 -15.28 5.32 8.80
CA PRO A 57 -15.07 4.18 7.93
C PRO A 57 -16.39 3.48 7.57
N LEU A 58 -16.77 3.50 6.29
CA LEU A 58 -17.98 2.83 5.78
C LEU A 58 -17.93 1.30 6.01
N PRO A 59 -19.07 0.64 6.29
CA PRO A 59 -19.16 -0.82 6.35
C PRO A 59 -19.00 -1.42 4.93
N CYS A 60 -18.16 -2.44 4.79
CA CYS A 60 -17.90 -3.09 3.50
C CYS A 60 -18.48 -4.51 3.47
N LEU A 61 -19.60 -4.69 2.78
CA LEU A 61 -20.06 -5.98 2.25
C LEU A 61 -20.83 -5.69 0.95
N ARG A 62 -20.11 -5.52 -0.17
CA ARG A 62 -20.75 -5.51 -1.50
C ARG A 62 -20.59 -6.90 -2.13
N SER A 63 -21.66 -7.37 -2.77
CA SER A 63 -21.66 -8.59 -3.57
C SER A 63 -20.61 -8.51 -4.68
N LEU A 64 -19.78 -9.56 -4.84
CA LEU A 64 -18.70 -9.67 -5.83
C LEU A 64 -19.20 -9.87 -7.28
N ARG A 65 -20.48 -9.63 -7.57
CA ARG A 65 -21.01 -9.83 -8.93
C ARG A 65 -20.53 -8.70 -9.83
N SER A 66 -19.72 -9.08 -10.83
CA SER A 66 -19.11 -8.27 -11.89
C SER A 66 -18.24 -7.11 -11.39
N LEU A 67 -16.97 -7.38 -11.11
CA LEU A 67 -15.95 -6.35 -10.86
C LEU A 67 -15.22 -5.97 -12.15
N ARG A 68 -14.99 -4.68 -12.34
CA ARG A 68 -14.12 -4.13 -13.39
C ARG A 68 -12.70 -4.04 -12.84
N LEU A 69 -11.76 -4.73 -13.48
CA LEU A 69 -10.36 -4.76 -13.06
C LEU A 69 -9.57 -3.77 -13.92
N GLY A 70 -8.74 -2.93 -13.30
CA GLY A 70 -7.92 -1.92 -13.97
C GLY A 70 -6.45 -2.30 -14.04
N LYS A 71 -5.85 -2.18 -15.22
CA LYS A 71 -4.41 -2.39 -15.47
C LYS A 71 -3.80 -1.14 -16.07
N TYR A 72 -2.66 -0.70 -15.54
CA TYR A 72 -1.80 0.27 -16.23
C TYR A 72 -0.65 -0.50 -16.87
N SER A 73 -0.73 -0.76 -18.18
CA SER A 73 0.10 -1.75 -18.86
C SER A 73 1.60 -1.45 -18.82
N GLU A 74 1.99 -0.18 -18.90
CA GLU A 74 3.40 0.24 -18.80
C GLU A 74 3.98 -0.14 -17.42
N TRP A 75 3.28 0.24 -16.35
CA TRP A 75 3.71 -0.04 -14.98
C TRP A 75 3.60 -1.52 -14.61
N PHE A 76 2.56 -2.21 -15.09
CA PHE A 76 2.35 -3.65 -14.84
C PHE A 76 3.50 -4.51 -15.38
N ASN A 77 4.09 -4.11 -16.51
CA ASN A 77 5.18 -4.82 -17.16
C ASN A 77 6.57 -4.34 -16.71
N ASP A 78 6.67 -3.31 -15.87
CA ASP A 78 7.91 -2.84 -15.26
C ASP A 78 8.30 -3.73 -14.07
N VAL A 79 8.68 -4.96 -14.39
CA VAL A 79 9.06 -6.02 -13.43
C VAL A 79 10.43 -6.57 -13.76
N TYR A 80 11.10 -7.16 -12.76
CA TYR A 80 12.45 -7.71 -12.94
C TYR A 80 12.52 -8.88 -13.95
N SER A 81 11.46 -9.70 -14.02
CA SER A 81 11.33 -10.81 -14.97
C SER A 81 9.93 -10.84 -15.58
N THR A 82 9.86 -11.06 -16.90
CA THR A 82 8.61 -11.20 -17.65
C THR A 82 7.79 -12.42 -17.23
N ASP A 83 8.39 -13.39 -16.54
CA ASP A 83 7.65 -14.52 -15.96
C ASP A 83 6.63 -14.04 -14.92
N ILE A 84 6.89 -12.91 -14.25
CA ILE A 84 5.99 -12.32 -13.26
C ILE A 84 4.76 -11.75 -13.94
N SER A 85 4.95 -10.85 -14.92
CA SER A 85 3.84 -10.22 -15.62
C SER A 85 3.01 -11.23 -16.39
N SER A 86 3.66 -12.18 -17.10
CA SER A 86 2.95 -13.23 -17.83
C SER A 86 2.09 -14.12 -16.94
N LYS A 87 2.54 -14.46 -15.73
CA LYS A 87 1.73 -15.23 -14.76
C LYS A 87 0.58 -14.43 -14.16
N CYS A 88 0.68 -13.11 -14.12
CA CYS A 88 -0.39 -12.22 -13.67
C CYS A 88 -1.36 -11.80 -14.79
N GLU A 89 -0.98 -12.00 -16.06
CA GLU A 89 -1.76 -11.63 -17.26
C GLU A 89 -3.04 -12.47 -17.41
N ASP A 90 -3.11 -13.65 -16.80
CA ASP A 90 -4.22 -14.62 -16.89
C ASP A 90 -5.53 -14.17 -16.21
N ALA A 91 -5.66 -12.88 -15.88
CA ALA A 91 -6.84 -12.30 -15.23
C ALA A 91 -7.93 -11.87 -16.22
N LEU A 92 -9.19 -12.12 -15.87
CA LEU A 92 -10.38 -11.79 -16.67
C LEU A 92 -10.47 -10.28 -16.99
N ASN A 93 -10.80 -9.94 -18.24
CA ASN A 93 -11.26 -8.63 -18.74
C ASN A 93 -10.69 -7.39 -18.02
N LEU A 94 -9.40 -7.15 -18.20
CA LEU A 94 -8.72 -5.96 -17.69
C LEU A 94 -9.06 -4.72 -18.54
N LEU A 95 -9.42 -3.63 -17.87
CA LEU A 95 -9.63 -2.31 -18.46
C LEU A 95 -8.34 -1.48 -18.31
N GLU A 96 -7.90 -0.84 -19.40
CA GLU A 96 -6.72 0.01 -19.36
C GLU A 96 -7.00 1.29 -18.54
N ILE A 97 -6.08 1.61 -17.63
CA ILE A 97 -6.05 2.83 -16.84
C ILE A 97 -4.66 3.46 -16.89
N VAL A 98 -4.55 4.72 -16.46
CA VAL A 98 -3.26 5.41 -16.33
C VAL A 98 -3.17 5.99 -14.93
N LEU A 99 -2.02 5.79 -14.29
CA LEU A 99 -1.70 6.36 -12.97
C LEU A 99 -0.52 7.32 -13.13
N PRO A 100 -0.74 8.63 -13.26
CA PRO A 100 0.34 9.59 -13.47
C PRO A 100 1.08 9.96 -12.17
N GLU A 101 2.28 10.51 -12.28
CA GLU A 101 3.12 10.98 -11.16
C GLU A 101 3.53 9.89 -10.13
N LEU A 102 3.77 8.65 -10.58
CA LEU A 102 4.23 7.55 -9.71
C LEU A 102 5.55 7.87 -8.98
N GLN A 103 6.41 8.68 -9.60
CA GLN A 103 7.69 9.08 -9.02
C GLN A 103 7.52 10.07 -7.85
N GLU A 104 6.61 11.03 -8.01
CA GLU A 104 6.20 11.99 -6.98
C GLU A 104 5.48 11.27 -5.84
N MET A 105 4.65 10.27 -6.15
CA MET A 105 4.05 9.38 -5.16
C MET A 105 5.12 8.67 -4.33
N ARG A 106 6.12 8.06 -4.99
CA ARG A 106 7.24 7.38 -4.30
C ARG A 106 8.01 8.33 -3.39
N SER A 107 8.32 9.53 -3.88
CA SER A 107 9.10 10.52 -3.14
C SER A 107 8.33 11.07 -1.94
N SER A 108 7.05 11.41 -2.12
CA SER A 108 6.18 11.88 -1.02
C SER A 108 5.93 10.82 0.04
N HIS A 109 5.80 9.55 -0.36
CA HIS A 109 5.71 8.43 0.57
C HIS A 109 6.98 8.31 1.42
N LEU A 110 8.17 8.34 0.80
CA LEU A 110 9.45 8.25 1.52
C LEU A 110 9.64 9.37 2.55
N VAL A 111 9.28 10.61 2.18
CA VAL A 111 9.35 11.75 3.10
C VAL A 111 8.35 11.59 4.25
N SER A 112 7.13 11.13 3.98
CA SER A 112 6.10 10.96 5.02
C SER A 112 6.53 9.89 6.04
N ILE A 113 6.80 8.67 5.58
CA ILE A 113 7.16 7.55 6.45
C ILE A 113 8.48 7.82 7.20
N GLY A 114 9.49 8.37 6.52
CA GLY A 114 10.79 8.65 7.13
C GLY A 114 10.75 9.78 8.16
N SER A 115 9.82 10.73 8.03
CA SER A 115 9.66 11.83 9.00
C SER A 115 8.85 11.42 10.22
N GLU A 116 7.95 10.45 10.07
CA GLU A 116 7.00 10.00 11.10
C GLU A 116 7.56 8.82 11.93
N GLU A 117 8.33 7.94 11.30
CA GLU A 117 8.81 6.71 11.93
C GLU A 117 10.34 6.70 12.07
N LEU A 118 10.82 6.74 13.31
CA LEU A 118 12.25 6.75 13.62
C LEU A 118 12.73 5.36 14.06
N THR A 119 12.81 4.42 13.12
CA THR A 119 13.35 3.08 13.41
C THR A 119 14.89 3.14 13.52
N ARG A 120 15.43 2.62 14.64
CA ARG A 120 16.87 2.68 14.98
C ARG A 120 17.76 1.75 14.14
N ASP A 121 17.18 0.92 13.29
CA ASP A 121 17.85 -0.30 12.81
C ASP A 121 18.73 -0.10 11.56
N THR A 122 18.63 1.03 10.86
CA THR A 122 19.49 1.33 9.69
C THR A 122 20.02 2.76 9.76
N ARG A 123 21.20 2.93 10.38
CA ARG A 123 21.89 4.23 10.50
C ARG A 123 21.90 5.06 9.22
N THR A 124 22.02 4.42 8.05
CA THR A 124 21.94 5.06 6.74
C THR A 124 20.58 5.68 6.46
N ASN A 125 19.49 4.94 6.69
CA ASN A 125 18.13 5.45 6.51
C ASN A 125 17.85 6.58 7.51
N LEU A 126 18.27 6.41 8.76
CA LEU A 126 18.11 7.46 9.76
C LEU A 126 18.84 8.75 9.37
N ALA A 127 20.08 8.65 8.86
CA ALA A 127 20.82 9.82 8.38
C ALA A 127 20.12 10.49 7.19
N LEU A 128 19.56 9.71 6.27
CA LEU A 128 18.75 10.24 5.17
C LEU A 128 17.48 10.94 5.68
N PHE A 129 16.73 10.30 6.58
CA PHE A 129 15.47 10.84 7.08
C PHE A 129 15.69 12.12 7.92
N GLN A 130 16.78 12.19 8.67
CA GLN A 130 17.20 13.40 9.39
C GLN A 130 17.56 14.57 8.45
N SER A 131 17.81 14.31 7.16
CA SER A 131 18.07 15.37 6.19
C SER A 131 16.79 16.04 5.68
N PHE A 132 15.63 15.42 5.85
CA PHE A 132 14.36 16.00 5.42
C PHE A 132 13.94 17.16 6.32
N THR A 133 13.54 18.25 5.69
CA THR A 133 13.08 19.47 6.36
C THR A 133 11.56 19.44 6.56
N ALA A 134 11.07 20.22 7.52
CA ALA A 134 9.63 20.42 7.72
C ALA A 134 8.94 20.97 6.46
N ALA A 135 9.64 21.79 5.66
CA ALA A 135 9.10 22.32 4.41
C ALA A 135 8.89 21.22 3.36
N GLU A 136 9.82 20.27 3.26
CA GLU A 136 9.71 19.11 2.37
C GLU A 136 8.59 18.18 2.81
N TYR A 137 8.40 17.99 4.12
CA TYR A 137 7.25 17.26 4.63
C TYR A 137 5.92 17.92 4.24
N VAL A 138 5.78 19.24 4.40
CA VAL A 138 4.59 19.98 3.95
C VAL A 138 4.39 19.87 2.44
N ALA A 139 5.46 19.92 1.64
CA ALA A 139 5.39 19.72 0.20
C ALA A 139 4.92 18.30 -0.16
N ALA A 140 5.41 17.29 0.56
CA ALA A 140 4.96 15.90 0.40
C ALA A 140 3.47 15.74 0.71
N GLN A 141 2.94 16.39 1.75
CA GLN A 141 1.49 16.34 2.04
C GLN A 141 0.64 17.06 0.98
N ARG A 142 1.18 18.11 0.32
CA ARG A 142 0.53 18.74 -0.84
C ARG A 142 0.51 17.80 -2.05
N LEU A 143 1.60 17.07 -2.30
CA LEU A 143 1.63 16.02 -3.32
C LEU A 143 0.63 14.91 -3.00
N ARG A 144 0.54 14.46 -1.75
CA ARG A 144 -0.45 13.47 -1.30
C ARG A 144 -1.88 13.92 -1.60
N ARG A 145 -2.21 15.21 -1.43
CA ARG A 145 -3.51 15.76 -1.84
C ARG A 145 -3.69 15.70 -3.36
N ARG A 146 -2.65 16.00 -4.15
CA ARG A 146 -2.70 15.86 -5.62
C ARG A 146 -2.98 14.42 -6.01
N MET A 147 -2.28 13.44 -5.42
CA MET A 147 -2.46 12.01 -5.71
C MET A 147 -3.92 11.52 -5.59
N TYR A 148 -4.79 12.26 -4.93
CA TYR A 148 -6.23 11.99 -4.92
C TYR A 148 -6.86 11.94 -6.32
N TYR A 149 -6.27 12.55 -7.37
CA TYR A 149 -6.74 12.34 -8.75
C TYR A 149 -6.66 10.87 -9.18
N HIS A 150 -5.84 10.02 -8.55
CA HIS A 150 -5.87 8.57 -8.83
C HIS A 150 -7.23 7.95 -8.50
N MET A 151 -8.04 8.59 -7.66
CA MET A 151 -9.43 8.19 -7.43
C MET A 151 -10.31 8.31 -8.68
N GLU A 152 -9.89 9.08 -9.69
CA GLU A 152 -10.56 9.10 -11.01
C GLU A 152 -10.49 7.73 -11.71
N ALA A 153 -9.44 6.94 -11.47
CA ALA A 153 -9.37 5.58 -11.99
C ALA A 153 -10.53 4.72 -11.45
N PHE A 154 -10.89 4.88 -10.17
CA PHE A 154 -11.99 4.14 -9.54
C PHE A 154 -13.39 4.54 -10.05
N LYS A 155 -13.52 5.57 -10.89
CA LYS A 155 -14.77 5.80 -11.64
C LYS A 155 -14.94 4.78 -12.77
N LYS A 156 -13.83 4.29 -13.33
CA LYS A 156 -13.78 3.35 -14.47
C LYS A 156 -13.64 1.90 -14.04
N VAL A 157 -12.95 1.66 -12.93
CA VAL A 157 -12.64 0.32 -12.43
C VAL A 157 -13.02 0.20 -10.96
N ASP A 158 -13.23 -1.02 -10.49
CA ASP A 158 -13.55 -1.31 -9.08
C ASP A 158 -12.30 -1.74 -8.30
N VAL A 159 -11.34 -2.35 -8.99
CA VAL A 159 -10.06 -2.81 -8.43
C VAL A 159 -8.92 -2.49 -9.40
N ILE A 160 -7.77 -2.06 -8.90
CA ILE A 160 -6.52 -1.94 -9.67
C ILE A 160 -5.68 -3.19 -9.42
N VAL A 161 -5.15 -3.82 -10.47
CA VAL A 161 -4.36 -5.04 -10.39
C VAL A 161 -2.93 -4.80 -10.88
N THR A 162 -1.94 -5.23 -10.08
CA THR A 162 -0.51 -5.11 -10.38
C THR A 162 0.29 -6.25 -9.74
N PRO A 163 1.40 -6.68 -10.34
CA PRO A 163 2.30 -7.67 -9.74
C PRO A 163 3.12 -7.08 -8.58
N THR A 164 3.76 -7.98 -7.81
CA THR A 164 4.88 -7.62 -6.92
C THR A 164 6.19 -7.79 -7.69
N GLY A 165 7.04 -6.75 -7.73
CA GLY A 165 8.00 -6.52 -8.83
C GLY A 165 9.20 -7.46 -9.01
N MET A 166 9.50 -8.33 -8.05
CA MET A 166 10.56 -9.35 -8.18
C MET A 166 10.28 -10.58 -7.32
N THR A 167 10.86 -11.72 -7.67
CA THR A 167 10.90 -12.92 -6.81
C THR A 167 11.92 -12.75 -5.69
N ALA A 168 11.92 -13.67 -4.71
CA ALA A 168 12.89 -13.65 -3.61
C ALA A 168 14.34 -13.60 -4.15
N PRO A 169 15.11 -12.53 -3.85
CA PRO A 169 16.49 -12.42 -4.32
C PRO A 169 17.43 -13.32 -3.50
N MET A 170 18.57 -13.66 -4.09
CA MET A 170 19.64 -14.35 -3.37
C MET A 170 20.26 -13.42 -2.31
N ILE A 171 20.51 -13.94 -1.12
CA ILE A 171 21.20 -13.19 -0.06
C ILE A 171 22.69 -13.13 -0.43
N PRO A 172 23.31 -11.93 -0.53
CA PRO A 172 24.73 -11.81 -0.77
C PRO A 172 25.54 -12.48 0.34
N PRO A 173 26.60 -13.26 0.03
CA PRO A 173 27.42 -13.92 1.05
C PRO A 173 28.05 -12.95 2.07
N SER A 174 28.27 -11.68 1.69
CA SER A 174 28.79 -10.63 2.59
C SER A 174 27.80 -10.16 3.66
N SER A 175 26.55 -10.62 3.61
CA SER A 175 25.45 -10.22 4.51
C SER A 175 25.03 -11.31 5.49
N LEU A 176 25.66 -12.49 5.44
CA LEU A 176 25.47 -13.62 6.36
C LEU A 176 26.57 -13.64 7.41
#